data_AF-A0A4R2BRF1-F1
#
_entry.id   AF-A0A4R2BRF1-F1
#
_cell.length_a   1.000
_cell.length_b   1.000
_cell.length_c   1.000
_cell.angle_alpha   90.00
_cell.angle_beta   90.00
_cell.angle_gamma   90.00
#
_symmetry.space_group_name_H-M   'P 1'
#
loop_
_entity.id
_entity.type
_entity.pdbx_description
1 polymer ?
#
loop_
_entity_poly.entity_id
_entity_poly.type
_entity_poly.pdbx_seq_one_letter_code
_entity_poly.pdbx_strand_id
1 'polypeptide(L)'
;MLSLQSDNVIVATNRAPGGRPVPIADVQSGLDRLFDQQEVDVSPASLGYRSAFVGAVLRTLPETIADDATTPARIRLVDPSAAYKHDQAGRINVWWRHDPHQRFWLEITDRHDIGIDLNCPQRDAAGKHSPGFSLIWWVNIGDIVFHYDLNRQAITSWSRAAGPVAEAATIWRSHRSATRKRLKTARPQSGWWLDLDGPFPLGQPLSIAQLVEHDADIRDILRRLKAVHHGSLYFPFFWWDDRQLRPMQYYINKLPAELVSRFPQLATATWTPKPVTHPTTAATPSRPGTVYREAQVSPLSSGRQPFAVDPALVERGLRGHAATQNELARVLRTAGIEPRSRLPQEPNYDLAWEANGRVFVAEIKSITDDNEEEQLRLGLGQVLRYRHRLERLGYGPVAAVLVPERAPRDSSWRDLCRELEVALISGDELERAATL
;
A
#
# COMPACT_ATOMS: atom_id res chain seq x y z
N MET A 1 8.69 4.99 -36.95
CA MET A 1 7.57 4.50 -37.79
C MET A 1 7.64 2.99 -37.80
N LEU A 2 6.53 2.32 -37.49
CA LEU A 2 6.36 0.87 -37.56
C LEU A 2 5.19 0.60 -38.51
N SER A 3 5.41 -0.23 -39.52
CA SER A 3 4.33 -0.73 -40.39
C SER A 3 4.53 -2.21 -40.65
N LEU A 4 3.43 -2.94 -40.80
CA LEU A 4 3.45 -4.36 -41.14
C LEU A 4 3.39 -4.52 -42.66
N GLN A 5 4.28 -5.33 -43.20
CA GLN A 5 4.28 -5.66 -44.63
C GLN A 5 4.59 -7.15 -44.80
N SER A 6 3.54 -7.94 -45.02
CA SER A 6 3.61 -9.41 -45.07
C SER A 6 4.28 -9.95 -43.79
N ASP A 7 5.28 -10.82 -43.92
CA ASP A 7 5.99 -11.44 -42.78
C ASP A 7 7.06 -10.54 -42.14
N ASN A 8 7.04 -9.23 -42.43
CA ASN A 8 8.04 -8.28 -41.97
C ASN A 8 7.42 -7.07 -41.25
N VAL A 9 8.14 -6.61 -40.22
CA VAL A 9 7.94 -5.31 -39.60
C VAL A 9 8.93 -4.32 -40.23
N ILE A 10 8.43 -3.20 -40.75
CA ILE A 10 9.29 -2.12 -41.26
C ILE A 10 9.69 -1.21 -40.11
N VAL A 11 11.00 -1.13 -39.83
CA VAL A 11 11.57 -0.40 -38.70
C VAL A 11 12.38 0.78 -39.19
N ALA A 12 11.86 1.99 -38.98
CA ALA A 12 12.60 3.23 -39.27
C ALA A 12 13.53 3.62 -38.12
N THR A 13 14.76 3.99 -38.45
CA THR A 13 15.76 4.51 -37.49
C THR A 13 16.36 5.81 -38.03
N ASN A 14 17.07 6.58 -37.20
CA ASN A 14 17.77 7.79 -37.66
C ASN A 14 18.76 7.53 -38.81
N ARG A 15 19.29 6.29 -38.90
CA ARG A 15 20.20 5.86 -39.97
C ARG A 15 19.48 5.29 -41.20
N ALA A 16 18.19 4.97 -41.07
CA ALA A 16 17.36 4.42 -42.14
C ALA A 16 15.92 4.96 -41.99
N PRO A 17 15.68 6.23 -42.34
CA PRO A 17 14.38 6.88 -42.13
C PRO A 17 13.26 6.27 -42.97
N GLY A 18 13.58 5.67 -44.12
CA GLY A 18 12.62 4.92 -44.95
C GLY A 18 12.22 3.54 -44.41
N GLY A 19 12.79 3.12 -43.28
CA GLY A 19 12.52 1.80 -42.70
C GLY A 19 13.39 0.69 -43.29
N ARG A 20 13.61 -0.36 -42.50
CA ARG A 20 14.16 -1.64 -42.96
C ARG A 20 13.25 -2.79 -42.54
N PRO A 21 13.05 -3.80 -43.39
CA PRO A 21 12.29 -4.98 -43.01
C PRO A 21 13.03 -5.78 -41.94
N VAL A 22 12.29 -6.20 -40.93
CA VAL A 22 12.70 -7.17 -39.92
C VAL A 22 11.69 -8.31 -39.95
N PRO A 23 12.12 -9.57 -40.16
CA PRO A 23 11.23 -10.72 -40.13
C PRO A 23 10.49 -10.82 -38.80
N ILE A 24 9.18 -11.07 -38.84
CA ILE A 24 8.39 -11.34 -37.63
C ILE A 24 8.92 -12.59 -36.91
N ALA A 25 9.46 -13.56 -37.65
CA ALA A 25 10.09 -14.76 -37.11
C ALA A 25 11.25 -14.46 -36.15
N ASP A 26 12.01 -13.37 -36.37
CA ASP A 26 13.10 -12.97 -35.46
C ASP A 26 12.54 -12.50 -34.10
N VAL A 27 11.39 -11.83 -34.12
CA VAL A 27 10.68 -11.42 -32.89
C VAL A 27 10.10 -12.64 -32.18
N GLN A 28 9.46 -13.55 -32.92
CA GLN A 28 8.92 -14.80 -32.38
C GLN A 28 10.01 -15.64 -31.72
N SER A 29 11.15 -15.83 -32.39
CA SER A 29 12.27 -16.58 -31.80
C SER A 29 12.82 -15.92 -30.54
N GLY A 30 12.80 -14.58 -30.45
CA GLY A 30 13.15 -13.86 -29.23
C GLY A 30 12.14 -14.07 -28.10
N LEU A 31 10.84 -14.10 -28.41
CA LEU A 31 9.76 -14.41 -27.45
C LEU A 31 9.88 -15.83 -26.93
N ASP A 32 10.05 -16.81 -27.81
CA ASP A 32 10.16 -18.23 -27.45
C ASP A 32 11.35 -18.45 -26.51
N ARG A 33 12.51 -17.86 -26.83
CA ARG A 33 13.70 -17.93 -25.95
C ARG A 33 13.45 -17.28 -24.60
N LEU A 34 12.84 -16.10 -24.57
CA LEU A 34 12.52 -15.42 -23.33
C LEU A 34 11.56 -16.25 -22.46
N PHE A 35 10.57 -16.89 -23.07
CA PHE A 35 9.60 -17.75 -22.38
C PHE A 35 10.26 -19.02 -21.83
N ASP A 36 11.06 -19.71 -22.63
CA ASP A 36 11.74 -20.95 -22.24
C ASP A 36 12.81 -20.72 -21.17
N GLN A 37 13.60 -19.66 -21.32
CA GLN A 37 14.78 -19.42 -20.49
C GLN A 37 14.51 -18.47 -19.32
N GLN A 38 13.33 -17.83 -19.29
CA GLN A 38 12.92 -16.79 -18.34
C GLN A 38 13.78 -15.51 -18.35
N GLU A 39 14.92 -15.53 -19.05
CA GLU A 39 15.84 -14.43 -19.26
C GLU A 39 16.51 -14.57 -20.62
N VAL A 40 16.74 -13.44 -21.30
CA VAL A 40 17.55 -13.39 -22.52
C VAL A 40 18.44 -12.14 -22.53
N ASP A 41 19.69 -12.29 -22.94
CA ASP A 41 20.59 -11.15 -23.15
C ASP A 41 20.43 -10.53 -24.55
N VAL A 42 20.53 -9.20 -24.61
CA VAL A 42 20.40 -8.42 -25.85
C VAL A 42 21.73 -8.44 -26.58
N SER A 43 22.06 -9.57 -27.21
CA SER A 43 23.27 -9.76 -28.01
C SER A 43 22.98 -10.48 -29.33
N PRO A 44 23.86 -10.34 -30.35
CA PRO A 44 23.72 -11.10 -31.58
C PRO A 44 23.79 -12.63 -31.40
N ALA A 45 24.48 -13.11 -30.35
CA ALA A 45 24.55 -14.54 -30.04
C ALA A 45 23.20 -15.07 -29.56
N SER A 46 22.46 -14.27 -28.80
CA SER A 46 21.21 -14.69 -28.16
C SER A 46 19.95 -14.33 -28.96
N LEU A 47 19.96 -13.20 -29.67
CA LEU A 47 18.80 -12.69 -30.42
C LEU A 47 19.08 -12.46 -31.92
N GLY A 48 20.25 -12.89 -32.41
CA GLY A 48 20.60 -12.79 -33.84
C GLY A 48 20.98 -11.39 -34.32
N TYR A 49 21.13 -11.24 -35.63
CA TYR A 49 21.65 -10.02 -36.30
C TYR A 49 20.87 -8.72 -35.98
N ARG A 50 19.61 -8.83 -35.54
CA ARG A 50 18.74 -7.71 -35.15
C ARG A 50 18.46 -7.63 -33.65
N SER A 51 19.35 -8.17 -32.83
CA SER A 51 19.24 -8.23 -31.37
C SER A 51 18.80 -6.91 -30.71
N ALA A 52 19.30 -5.76 -31.16
CA ALA A 52 18.90 -4.46 -30.64
C ALA A 52 17.42 -4.12 -30.88
N PHE A 53 16.87 -4.48 -32.05
CA PHE A 53 15.45 -4.29 -32.35
C PHE A 53 14.59 -5.31 -31.60
N VAL A 54 14.95 -6.59 -31.65
CA VAL A 54 14.21 -7.65 -30.95
C VAL A 54 14.19 -7.35 -29.44
N GLY A 55 15.33 -6.99 -28.85
CA GLY A 55 15.41 -6.57 -27.46
C GLY A 55 14.58 -5.32 -27.15
N ALA A 56 14.46 -4.37 -28.07
CA ALA A 56 13.58 -3.22 -27.89
C ALA A 56 12.09 -3.62 -27.89
N VAL A 57 11.69 -4.58 -28.73
CA VAL A 57 10.32 -5.13 -28.74
C VAL A 57 10.03 -5.94 -27.47
N LEU A 58 10.94 -6.82 -27.07
CA LEU A 58 10.77 -7.62 -25.85
C LEU A 58 10.61 -6.73 -24.60
N ARG A 59 11.28 -5.57 -24.54
CA ARG A 59 11.15 -4.57 -23.46
C ARG A 59 9.78 -3.91 -23.37
N THR A 60 8.95 -3.98 -24.42
CA THR A 60 7.60 -3.38 -24.37
C THR A 60 6.56 -4.32 -23.78
N LEU A 61 6.94 -5.57 -23.49
CA LEU A 61 6.01 -6.55 -22.91
C LEU A 61 5.78 -6.23 -21.43
N PRO A 62 4.52 -6.25 -20.95
CA PRO A 62 4.17 -5.86 -19.59
C PRO A 62 4.83 -6.76 -18.53
N GLU A 63 5.08 -8.03 -18.84
CA GLU A 63 5.68 -9.01 -17.93
C GLU A 63 7.22 -9.05 -18.01
N THR A 64 7.86 -8.01 -18.56
CA THR A 64 9.31 -7.98 -18.71
C THR A 64 10.00 -6.84 -17.97
N ILE A 65 11.18 -7.12 -17.44
CA ILE A 65 12.06 -6.12 -16.84
C ILE A 65 13.44 -6.18 -17.50
N ALA A 66 13.98 -5.02 -17.84
CA ALA A 66 15.33 -4.89 -18.38
C ALA A 66 16.37 -4.57 -17.30
N ASP A 67 17.41 -5.40 -17.20
CA ASP A 67 18.59 -5.16 -16.37
C ASP A 67 19.71 -4.53 -17.20
N ASP A 68 19.65 -3.20 -17.32
CA ASP A 68 20.63 -2.41 -18.07
C ASP A 68 22.00 -2.29 -17.37
N ALA A 69 22.11 -2.78 -16.12
CA ALA A 69 23.39 -2.79 -15.41
C ALA A 69 24.33 -3.91 -15.89
N THR A 70 23.81 -4.83 -16.71
CA THR A 70 24.58 -5.93 -17.32
C THR A 70 25.02 -5.56 -18.74
N THR A 71 26.18 -6.07 -19.19
CA THR A 71 26.65 -5.92 -20.58
C THR A 71 26.99 -7.30 -21.14
N PRO A 72 26.25 -7.79 -22.16
CA PRO A 72 25.05 -7.19 -22.77
C PRO A 72 23.87 -7.09 -21.78
N ALA A 73 22.98 -6.12 -22.01
CA ALA A 73 21.80 -5.90 -21.17
C ALA A 73 20.88 -7.13 -21.22
N ARG A 74 20.22 -7.49 -20.11
CA ARG A 74 19.30 -8.64 -20.05
C ARG A 74 17.85 -8.23 -19.92
N ILE A 75 16.96 -9.05 -20.47
CA ILE A 75 15.51 -8.92 -20.35
C ILE A 75 15.01 -10.18 -19.65
N ARG A 76 14.25 -10.03 -18.57
CA ARG A 76 13.66 -11.16 -17.82
C ARG A 76 12.16 -11.12 -17.88
N LEU A 77 11.53 -12.29 -17.97
CA LEU A 77 10.13 -12.44 -17.59
C LEU A 77 10.02 -12.39 -16.07
N VAL A 78 9.00 -11.71 -15.60
CA VAL A 78 8.64 -11.63 -14.19
C VAL A 78 7.16 -11.90 -14.04
N ASP A 79 6.75 -12.38 -12.88
CA ASP A 79 5.33 -12.56 -12.62
C ASP A 79 4.57 -11.22 -12.78
N PRO A 80 3.27 -11.24 -13.14
CA PRO A 80 2.49 -10.03 -13.36
C PRO A 80 2.50 -9.06 -12.18
N SER A 81 2.62 -9.56 -10.94
CA SER A 81 2.67 -8.71 -9.75
C SER A 81 4.02 -8.00 -9.62
N ALA A 82 5.13 -8.66 -9.96
CA ALA A 82 6.46 -8.07 -9.98
C ALA A 82 6.63 -7.05 -11.12
N ALA A 83 6.06 -7.33 -12.29
CA ALA A 83 5.96 -6.38 -13.40
C ALA A 83 5.16 -5.13 -13.02
N TYR A 84 3.98 -5.33 -12.43
CA TYR A 84 3.14 -4.26 -11.94
C TYR A 84 3.84 -3.41 -10.87
N LYS A 85 4.51 -4.05 -9.90
CA LYS A 85 5.35 -3.37 -8.90
C LYS A 85 6.42 -2.50 -9.55
N HIS A 86 7.10 -3.01 -10.57
CA HIS A 86 8.17 -2.27 -11.24
C HIS A 86 7.64 -1.06 -12.02
N ASP A 87 6.52 -1.21 -12.73
CA ASP A 87 5.86 -0.12 -13.44
C ASP A 87 5.31 0.95 -12.47
N GLN A 88 4.60 0.52 -11.45
CA GLN A 88 3.87 1.41 -10.55
C GLN A 88 4.75 2.05 -9.48
N ALA A 89 5.68 1.29 -8.89
CA ALA A 89 6.58 1.78 -7.85
C ALA A 89 7.91 2.34 -8.42
N GLY A 90 8.22 2.05 -9.67
CA GLY A 90 9.46 2.46 -10.31
C GLY A 90 10.69 1.68 -9.82
N ARG A 91 11.86 1.98 -10.40
CA ARG A 91 13.13 1.34 -10.03
C ARG A 91 13.62 1.84 -8.67
N ILE A 92 13.77 0.93 -7.71
CA ILE A 92 14.46 1.20 -6.45
C ILE A 92 15.69 0.29 -6.28
N ASN A 93 16.63 0.73 -5.45
CA ASN A 93 17.81 -0.02 -5.07
C ASN A 93 17.51 -1.00 -3.91
N VAL A 94 17.07 -2.21 -4.25
CA VAL A 94 16.73 -3.27 -3.29
C VAL A 94 17.95 -3.98 -2.69
N TRP A 95 18.87 -3.23 -2.07
CA TRP A 95 20.14 -3.77 -1.54
C TRP A 95 19.95 -4.87 -0.48
N TRP A 96 18.79 -4.93 0.16
CA TRP A 96 18.42 -5.91 1.20
C TRP A 96 17.82 -7.22 0.67
N ARG A 97 17.50 -7.33 -0.63
CA ARG A 97 16.62 -8.40 -1.16
C ARG A 97 17.07 -9.83 -0.85
N HIS A 98 18.37 -10.03 -0.65
CA HIS A 98 18.99 -11.34 -0.43
C HIS A 98 19.42 -11.57 1.02
N ASP A 99 19.09 -10.65 1.92
CA ASP A 99 19.39 -10.75 3.33
C ASP A 99 18.08 -10.87 4.14
N PRO A 100 17.74 -12.06 4.65
CA PRO A 100 16.51 -12.27 5.42
C PRO A 100 16.51 -11.56 6.77
N HIS A 101 17.65 -11.06 7.26
CA HIS A 101 17.71 -10.26 8.48
C HIS A 101 17.25 -8.82 8.24
N GLN A 102 17.31 -8.33 7.00
CA GLN A 102 16.93 -6.97 6.63
C GLN A 102 15.41 -6.86 6.42
N ARG A 103 14.63 -7.09 7.47
CA ARG A 103 13.15 -7.12 7.47
C ARG A 103 12.47 -5.95 8.19
N PHE A 104 13.23 -4.89 8.47
CA PHE A 104 12.77 -3.75 9.25
C PHE A 104 12.54 -2.50 8.39
N TRP A 105 11.53 -1.72 8.78
CA TRP A 105 11.11 -0.49 8.12
C TRP A 105 10.83 0.58 9.15
N LEU A 106 10.90 1.85 8.74
CA LEU A 106 10.51 2.98 9.59
C LEU A 106 9.48 3.85 8.86
N GLU A 107 8.27 3.91 9.41
CA GLU A 107 7.26 4.91 9.10
C GLU A 107 7.58 6.19 9.87
N ILE A 108 7.73 7.32 9.17
CA ILE A 108 7.95 8.64 9.76
C ILE A 108 6.76 9.51 9.42
N THR A 109 5.94 9.86 10.41
CA THR A 109 4.68 10.58 10.16
C THR A 109 4.20 11.37 11.38
N ASP A 110 3.31 12.33 11.14
CA ASP A 110 2.55 13.09 12.14
C ASP A 110 1.09 12.62 12.24
N ARG A 111 0.74 11.51 11.57
CA ARG A 111 -0.58 10.87 11.64
C ARG A 111 -0.96 10.54 13.08
N HIS A 112 -2.21 10.84 13.43
CA HIS A 112 -2.75 10.52 14.76
C HIS A 112 -3.09 9.03 14.90
N ASP A 113 -3.34 8.37 13.77
CA ASP A 113 -3.62 6.95 13.60
C ASP A 113 -2.38 6.18 13.12
N ILE A 114 -1.19 6.62 13.54
CA ILE A 114 0.08 5.98 13.18
C ILE A 114 0.09 4.49 13.55
N GLY A 115 0.60 3.66 12.64
CA GLY A 115 0.75 2.21 12.83
C GLY A 115 -0.51 1.36 12.73
N ILE A 116 -1.65 1.94 12.35
CA ILE A 116 -2.85 1.16 11.97
C ILE A 116 -2.65 0.47 10.62
N ASP A 117 -2.09 1.22 9.68
CA ASP A 117 -1.87 0.84 8.29
C ASP A 117 -0.68 1.65 7.78
N LEU A 118 -0.10 1.20 6.68
CA LEU A 118 0.65 2.09 5.82
C LEU A 118 -0.26 2.55 4.70
N ASN A 119 -0.35 3.86 4.49
CA ASN A 119 -0.94 4.36 3.26
C ASN A 119 -0.20 5.58 2.73
N CYS A 120 -0.06 5.65 1.42
CA CYS A 120 0.64 6.74 0.77
C CYS A 120 0.17 6.94 -0.68
N PRO A 121 0.38 8.13 -1.27
CA PRO A 121 0.10 8.36 -2.68
C PRO A 121 0.97 7.49 -3.58
N GLN A 122 0.43 7.08 -4.72
CA GLN A 122 1.21 6.39 -5.75
C GLN A 122 2.25 7.31 -6.43
N ARG A 123 2.01 8.63 -6.41
CA ARG A 123 2.83 9.66 -7.04
C ARG A 123 2.98 10.86 -6.10
N ASP A 124 4.10 11.56 -6.22
CA ASP A 124 4.30 12.82 -5.50
C ASP A 124 3.45 13.96 -6.06
N ALA A 125 3.53 15.13 -5.43
CA ALA A 125 2.76 16.31 -5.85
C ALA A 125 3.15 16.86 -7.25
N ALA A 126 4.23 16.35 -7.87
CA ALA A 126 4.63 16.65 -9.24
C ALA A 126 4.25 15.51 -10.21
N GLY A 127 3.52 14.49 -9.75
CA GLY A 127 3.11 13.34 -10.55
C GLY A 127 4.22 12.31 -10.77
N LYS A 128 5.33 12.38 -10.02
CA LYS A 128 6.49 11.49 -10.19
C LYS A 128 6.52 10.38 -9.14
N HIS A 129 7.20 9.29 -9.45
CA HIS A 129 7.54 8.28 -8.45
C HIS A 129 8.44 8.88 -7.36
N SER A 130 8.17 8.51 -6.12
CA SER A 130 8.94 8.91 -4.95
C SER A 130 9.39 7.65 -4.21
N PRO A 131 10.70 7.45 -3.98
CA PRO A 131 11.17 6.28 -3.25
C PRO A 131 10.48 6.10 -1.90
N GLY A 132 10.18 7.19 -1.18
CA GLY A 132 9.50 7.14 0.11
C GLY A 132 8.06 6.60 0.06
N PHE A 133 7.43 6.56 -1.12
CA PHE A 133 6.13 5.92 -1.33
C PHE A 133 6.31 4.54 -1.94
N SER A 134 7.15 4.44 -2.97
CA SER A 134 7.46 3.19 -3.65
C SER A 134 7.83 2.08 -2.68
N LEU A 135 8.66 2.35 -1.67
CA LEU A 135 9.15 1.36 -0.70
C LEU A 135 8.06 0.49 -0.04
N ILE A 136 6.80 0.96 0.03
CA ILE A 136 5.68 0.16 0.55
C ILE A 136 5.53 -1.19 -0.16
N TRP A 137 5.81 -1.26 -1.47
CA TRP A 137 5.73 -2.50 -2.27
C TRP A 137 6.77 -3.57 -1.92
N TRP A 138 7.79 -3.18 -1.17
CA TRP A 138 8.86 -4.06 -0.72
C TRP A 138 8.75 -4.46 0.74
N VAL A 139 7.73 -3.95 1.44
CA VAL A 139 7.34 -4.44 2.76
C VAL A 139 6.64 -5.78 2.57
N ASN A 140 7.27 -6.86 3.05
CA ASN A 140 6.72 -8.20 2.93
C ASN A 140 5.84 -8.53 4.14
N ILE A 141 4.88 -9.45 3.96
CA ILE A 141 4.09 -9.98 5.06
C ILE A 141 5.04 -10.54 6.14
N GLY A 142 4.82 -10.14 7.39
CA GLY A 142 5.66 -10.51 8.52
C GLY A 142 6.85 -9.59 8.80
N ASP A 143 7.16 -8.64 7.91
CA ASP A 143 8.14 -7.59 8.18
C ASP A 143 7.68 -6.70 9.35
N ILE A 144 8.65 -6.10 10.03
CA ILE A 144 8.42 -5.23 11.18
C ILE A 144 8.54 -3.77 10.74
N VAL A 145 7.50 -2.99 11.05
CA VAL A 145 7.43 -1.56 10.76
C VAL A 145 7.49 -0.81 12.09
N PHE A 146 8.55 -0.04 12.32
CA PHE A 146 8.63 0.87 13.45
C PHE A 146 7.97 2.22 13.10
N HIS A 147 7.45 2.91 14.11
CA HIS A 147 6.66 4.12 13.93
C HIS A 147 7.32 5.30 14.66
N TYR A 148 7.94 6.19 13.89
CA TYR A 148 8.45 7.48 14.36
C TYR A 148 7.34 8.53 14.30
N ASP A 149 6.87 8.94 15.48
CA ASP A 149 5.88 10.00 15.64
C ASP A 149 6.58 11.36 15.65
N LEU A 150 6.34 12.17 14.62
CA LEU A 150 6.90 13.51 14.49
C LEU A 150 6.46 14.47 15.60
N ASN A 151 5.28 14.27 16.18
CA ASN A 151 4.77 15.10 17.28
C ASN A 151 5.48 14.80 18.60
N ARG A 152 5.81 13.52 18.82
CA ARG A 152 6.54 13.07 20.02
C ARG A 152 8.07 13.05 19.84
N GLN A 153 8.54 13.23 18.60
CA GLN A 153 9.94 13.14 18.21
C GLN A 153 10.62 11.86 18.70
N ALA A 154 9.94 10.72 18.53
CA ALA A 154 10.41 9.43 18.99
C ALA A 154 9.84 8.27 18.16
N ILE A 155 10.58 7.16 18.10
CA ILE A 155 10.00 5.86 17.75
C ILE A 155 9.21 5.38 18.96
N THR A 156 7.91 5.18 18.81
CA THR A 156 7.00 4.94 19.95
C THR A 156 6.39 3.56 19.95
N SER A 157 6.26 2.95 18.78
CA SER A 157 5.57 1.68 18.58
C SER A 157 6.12 0.95 17.36
N TRP A 158 5.67 -0.28 17.18
CA TRP A 158 5.95 -1.10 16.03
C TRP A 158 4.72 -1.91 15.64
N SER A 159 4.66 -2.33 14.38
CA SER A 159 3.63 -3.21 13.85
C SER A 159 4.24 -4.27 12.97
N ARG A 160 3.44 -5.26 12.60
CA ARG A 160 3.79 -6.30 11.66
C ARG A 160 2.97 -6.16 10.38
N ALA A 161 3.61 -6.21 9.23
CA ALA A 161 2.92 -6.22 7.94
C ALA A 161 2.02 -7.47 7.82
N ALA A 162 0.73 -7.26 7.54
CA ALA A 162 -0.30 -8.29 7.65
C ALA A 162 -0.96 -8.67 6.31
N GLY A 163 -0.61 -8.01 5.21
CA GLY A 163 -1.19 -8.28 3.90
C GLY A 163 -0.37 -7.70 2.75
N PRO A 164 -0.77 -7.98 1.50
CA PRO A 164 -0.18 -7.34 0.32
C PRO A 164 -0.58 -5.86 0.24
N VAL A 165 0.11 -5.11 -0.62
CA VAL A 165 -0.30 -3.76 -0.97
C VAL A 165 -1.59 -3.82 -1.78
N ALA A 166 -2.59 -3.04 -1.38
CA ALA A 166 -3.83 -2.81 -2.09
C ALA A 166 -3.90 -1.38 -2.64
N GLU A 167 -4.64 -1.18 -3.72
CA GLU A 167 -4.90 0.15 -4.26
C GLU A 167 -6.21 0.70 -3.70
N ALA A 168 -6.17 1.90 -3.13
CA ALA A 168 -7.35 2.62 -2.70
C ALA A 168 -7.05 4.12 -2.63
N ALA A 169 -8.08 4.95 -2.57
CA ALA A 169 -7.88 6.39 -2.43
C ALA A 169 -7.16 6.72 -1.11
N THR A 170 -6.27 7.71 -1.13
CA THR A 170 -5.62 8.27 0.07
C THR A 170 -5.73 9.79 0.06
N ILE A 171 -5.86 10.39 1.25
CA ILE A 171 -5.83 11.84 1.43
C ILE A 171 -4.46 12.18 2.01
N TRP A 172 -3.61 12.81 1.19
CA TRP A 172 -2.24 13.12 1.60
C TRP A 172 -1.98 14.62 1.64
N ARG A 173 -1.43 15.09 2.77
CA ARG A 173 -0.85 16.44 2.87
C ARG A 173 0.66 16.32 2.72
N SER A 174 1.21 16.84 1.62
CA SER A 174 2.67 16.88 1.45
C SER A 174 3.34 17.66 2.58
N HIS A 175 4.29 17.02 3.28
CA HIS A 175 5.09 17.62 4.36
C HIS A 175 6.22 18.55 3.89
N ARG A 176 6.53 18.61 2.59
CA ARG A 176 7.50 19.57 2.05
C ARG A 176 6.95 21.01 2.10
N SER A 177 7.66 21.90 2.76
CA SER A 177 7.28 23.31 3.01
C SER A 177 6.96 24.11 1.75
N ALA A 178 7.68 23.90 0.65
CA ALA A 178 7.42 24.56 -0.64
C ALA A 178 6.12 24.07 -1.29
N THR A 179 5.82 22.77 -1.18
CA THR A 179 4.61 22.14 -1.74
C THR A 179 3.37 22.45 -0.89
N ARG A 180 3.54 22.52 0.44
CA ARG A 180 2.51 22.94 1.41
C ARG A 180 2.04 24.39 1.18
N LYS A 181 2.94 25.28 0.72
CA LYS A 181 2.58 26.65 0.30
C LYS A 181 1.77 26.70 -1.01
N ARG A 182 1.94 25.71 -1.89
CA ARG A 182 1.28 25.66 -3.21
C ARG A 182 -0.08 24.96 -3.18
N LEU A 183 -0.26 23.95 -2.31
CA LEU A 183 -1.49 23.18 -2.16
C LEU A 183 -2.15 23.54 -0.81
N LYS A 184 -3.13 24.45 -0.83
CA LYS A 184 -3.85 24.94 0.37
C LYS A 184 -4.72 23.87 1.05
N THR A 185 -5.09 22.79 0.36
CA THR A 185 -5.95 21.71 0.87
C THR A 185 -5.44 20.32 0.44
N ALA A 186 -5.53 19.34 1.34
CA ALA A 186 -5.29 17.92 1.02
C ALA A 186 -6.38 17.46 0.07
N ARG A 187 -6.02 16.72 -0.99
CA ARG A 187 -6.99 16.16 -1.93
C ARG A 187 -6.87 14.64 -1.92
N PRO A 188 -7.98 13.93 -2.08
CA PRO A 188 -7.93 12.51 -2.38
C PRO A 188 -7.21 12.25 -3.69
N GLN A 189 -6.39 11.20 -3.73
CA GLN A 189 -5.65 10.75 -4.91
C GLN A 189 -5.45 9.24 -4.84
N SER A 190 -5.04 8.62 -5.96
CA SER A 190 -4.68 7.20 -5.98
C SER A 190 -3.60 6.93 -4.93
N GLY A 191 -3.86 5.92 -4.11
CA GLY A 191 -3.00 5.53 -3.02
C GLY A 191 -2.72 4.04 -3.01
N TRP A 192 -1.70 3.69 -2.25
CA TRP A 192 -1.37 2.35 -1.84
C TRP A 192 -1.65 2.21 -0.36
N TRP A 193 -2.18 1.06 0.03
CA TRP A 193 -2.53 0.68 1.39
C TRP A 193 -1.90 -0.66 1.73
N LEU A 194 -1.40 -0.81 2.94
CA LEU A 194 -0.90 -2.07 3.47
C LEU A 194 -1.37 -2.20 4.91
N ASP A 195 -2.06 -3.30 5.20
CA ASP A 195 -2.58 -3.58 6.53
C ASP A 195 -1.46 -3.93 7.51
N LEU A 196 -1.57 -3.38 8.72
CA LEU A 196 -0.67 -3.68 9.83
C LEU A 196 -1.41 -4.43 10.95
N ASP A 197 -0.67 -5.32 11.60
CA ASP A 197 -1.01 -5.89 12.89
C ASP A 197 -0.22 -5.15 13.98
N GLY A 198 -0.95 -4.43 14.84
CA GLY A 198 -0.40 -3.39 15.71
C GLY A 198 -1.33 -2.16 15.74
N PRO A 199 -0.84 -0.99 16.20
CA PRO A 199 0.51 -0.76 16.71
C PRO A 199 0.72 -1.31 18.12
N PHE A 200 1.85 -1.96 18.35
CA PHE A 200 2.32 -2.38 19.66
C PHE A 200 3.26 -1.32 20.24
N PRO A 201 2.99 -0.78 21.44
CA PRO A 201 3.86 0.21 22.05
C PRO A 201 5.23 -0.39 22.36
N LEU A 202 6.29 0.39 22.18
CA LEU A 202 7.59 0.06 22.73
C LEU A 202 7.55 0.23 24.26
N GLY A 203 8.19 -0.69 24.99
CA GLY A 203 8.30 -0.57 26.45
C GLY A 203 8.97 0.74 26.89
N GLN A 204 9.88 1.26 26.07
CA GLN A 204 10.40 2.61 26.16
C GLN A 204 10.51 3.21 24.75
N PRO A 205 9.90 4.39 24.48
CA PRO A 205 10.11 5.11 23.24
C PRO A 205 11.58 5.46 23.02
N LEU A 206 12.06 5.38 21.78
CA LEU A 206 13.39 5.81 21.39
C LEU A 206 13.32 7.24 20.83
N SER A 207 13.65 8.22 21.65
CA SER A 207 13.58 9.65 21.31
C SER A 207 14.69 10.11 20.37
N ILE A 208 14.48 11.24 19.68
CA ILE A 208 15.52 11.88 18.87
C ILE A 208 16.74 12.28 19.71
N ALA A 209 16.55 12.64 20.97
CA ALA A 209 17.65 12.97 21.88
C ALA A 209 18.55 11.75 22.10
N GLN A 210 17.96 10.58 22.36
CA GLN A 210 18.71 9.32 22.50
C GLN A 210 19.37 8.89 21.17
N LEU A 211 18.71 9.12 20.03
CA LEU A 211 19.35 8.88 18.72
C LEU A 211 20.58 9.79 18.52
N VAL A 212 20.50 11.05 18.95
CA VAL A 212 21.63 12.01 18.91
C VAL A 212 22.76 11.61 19.86
N GLU A 213 22.46 11.08 21.04
CA GLU A 213 23.48 10.53 21.95
C GLU A 213 24.30 9.39 21.31
N HIS A 214 23.69 8.67 20.35
CA HIS A 214 24.31 7.59 19.58
C HIS A 214 24.78 8.01 18.18
N ASP A 215 24.98 9.30 17.91
CA ASP A 215 25.34 9.85 16.59
C ASP A 215 26.50 9.11 15.91
N ALA A 216 27.59 8.88 16.66
CA ALA A 216 28.79 8.22 16.15
C ALA A 216 28.49 6.80 15.64
N ASP A 217 27.70 6.04 16.40
CA ASP A 217 27.30 4.67 16.03
C ASP A 217 26.44 4.66 14.76
N ILE A 218 25.49 5.60 14.65
CA ILE A 218 24.61 5.74 13.49
C ILE A 218 25.42 6.11 12.24
N ARG A 219 26.38 7.03 12.37
CA ARG A 219 27.31 7.39 11.28
C ARG A 219 28.16 6.21 10.85
N ASP A 220 28.68 5.43 11.80
CA ASP A 220 29.51 4.26 11.51
C ASP A 220 28.72 3.15 10.80
N ILE A 221 27.47 2.90 11.21
CA ILE A 221 26.55 1.99 10.50
C ILE A 221 26.32 2.47 9.07
N LEU A 222 25.99 3.75 8.87
CA LEU A 222 25.78 4.30 7.54
C LEU A 222 27.02 4.20 6.66
N ARG A 223 28.21 4.48 7.22
CA ARG A 223 29.50 4.38 6.50
C ARG A 223 29.75 2.94 6.03
N ARG A 224 29.55 1.95 6.91
CA ARG A 224 29.73 0.53 6.57
C ARG A 224 28.75 0.08 5.49
N LEU A 225 27.48 0.45 5.59
CA LEU A 225 26.48 0.12 4.56
C LEU A 225 26.84 0.73 3.20
N LYS A 226 27.30 1.99 3.18
CA LYS A 226 27.77 2.66 1.93
C LYS A 226 29.03 2.03 1.34
N ALA A 227 29.86 1.38 2.14
CA ALA A 227 31.05 0.70 1.65
C ALA A 227 30.72 -0.63 0.95
N VAL A 228 29.60 -1.27 1.33
CA VAL A 228 29.18 -2.57 0.78
C VAL A 228 28.15 -2.42 -0.34
N HIS A 229 27.26 -1.44 -0.25
CA HIS A 229 26.13 -1.29 -1.17
C HIS A 229 26.24 0.00 -1.98
N HIS A 230 26.07 -0.13 -3.30
CA HIS A 230 25.97 1.00 -4.21
C HIS A 230 24.53 1.53 -4.28
N GLY A 231 24.36 2.82 -4.57
CA GLY A 231 23.05 3.46 -4.75
C GLY A 231 22.40 3.98 -3.46
N SER A 232 21.12 4.32 -3.53
CA SER A 232 20.37 4.85 -2.38
C SER A 232 20.15 3.74 -1.34
N LEU A 233 20.46 4.03 -0.08
CA LEU A 233 20.19 3.13 1.04
C LEU A 233 18.78 3.29 1.61
N TYR A 234 18.10 4.39 1.29
CA TYR A 234 16.83 4.80 1.91
C TYR A 234 16.91 4.85 3.44
N PHE A 235 18.09 5.22 3.95
CA PHE A 235 18.42 5.27 5.36
C PHE A 235 17.49 6.27 6.08
N PRO A 236 17.01 5.99 7.30
CA PRO A 236 15.90 6.71 7.90
C PRO A 236 16.26 8.07 8.51
N PHE A 237 17.56 8.40 8.58
CA PHE A 237 18.05 9.62 9.19
C PHE A 237 19.05 10.34 8.29
N PHE A 238 19.17 11.65 8.46
CA PHE A 238 20.19 12.46 7.80
C PHE A 238 20.73 13.53 8.76
N TRP A 239 21.85 14.16 8.37
CA TRP A 239 22.45 15.24 9.14
C TRP A 239 22.19 16.58 8.47
N TRP A 240 21.38 17.42 9.11
CA TRP A 240 21.19 18.80 8.68
C TRP A 240 22.43 19.62 9.03
N ASP A 241 22.97 20.32 8.03
CA ASP A 241 24.21 21.11 8.14
C ASP A 241 25.39 20.30 8.73
N ASP A 242 25.42 19.00 8.43
CA ASP A 242 26.37 17.99 8.94
C ASP A 242 26.48 17.88 10.48
N ARG A 243 25.54 18.48 11.22
CA ARG A 243 25.61 18.59 12.68
C ARG A 243 24.43 17.94 13.38
N GLN A 244 23.22 18.16 12.89
CA GLN A 244 22.02 17.73 13.60
C GLN A 244 21.40 16.52 12.91
N LEU A 245 21.41 15.37 13.60
CA LEU A 245 20.66 14.19 13.19
C LEU A 245 19.16 14.51 13.16
N ARG A 246 18.50 14.19 12.04
CA ARG A 246 17.07 14.40 11.83
C ARG A 246 16.44 13.18 11.13
N PRO A 247 15.17 12.88 11.42
CA PRO A 247 14.41 11.89 10.64
C PRO A 247 14.29 12.34 9.19
N MET A 248 14.40 11.40 8.26
CA MET A 248 14.15 11.65 6.84
C MET A 248 12.74 12.15 6.59
N GLN A 249 12.58 12.92 5.50
CA GLN A 249 11.27 13.41 5.06
C GLN A 249 10.50 12.40 4.21
N TYR A 250 11.06 11.21 3.97
CA TYR A 250 10.35 10.13 3.32
C TYR A 250 9.42 9.47 4.32
N TYR A 251 8.22 9.13 3.85
CA TYR A 251 7.20 8.47 4.66
C TYR A 251 7.67 7.09 5.12
N ILE A 252 8.06 6.22 4.18
CA ILE A 252 8.68 4.92 4.48
C ILE A 252 10.16 4.97 4.16
N ASN A 253 10.95 4.42 5.08
CA ASN A 253 12.40 4.30 4.98
C ASN A 253 12.81 2.87 5.28
N LYS A 254 13.93 2.44 4.68
CA LYS A 254 14.53 1.16 5.04
C LYS A 254 15.22 1.34 6.38
N LEU A 255 14.89 0.52 7.38
CA LEU A 255 15.57 0.50 8.67
C LEU A 255 16.55 -0.68 8.68
N PRO A 256 17.87 -0.44 8.66
CA PRO A 256 18.84 -1.55 8.62
C PRO A 256 18.80 -2.37 9.92
N ALA A 257 18.99 -3.69 9.81
CA ALA A 257 19.04 -4.60 10.95
C ALA A 257 20.14 -4.23 11.97
N GLU A 258 21.24 -3.65 11.49
CA GLU A 258 22.34 -3.12 12.29
C GLU A 258 21.88 -1.98 13.20
N LEU A 259 20.96 -1.14 12.72
CA LEU A 259 20.39 -0.06 13.51
C LEU A 259 19.42 -0.61 14.56
N VAL A 260 18.57 -1.58 14.19
CA VAL A 260 17.68 -2.25 15.15
C VAL A 260 18.47 -2.94 16.26
N SER A 261 19.57 -3.60 15.91
CA SER A 261 20.44 -4.30 16.87
C SER A 261 21.19 -3.35 17.79
N ARG A 262 21.43 -2.09 17.37
CA ARG A 262 22.12 -1.09 18.18
C ARG A 262 21.29 -0.59 19.35
N PHE A 263 19.96 -0.56 19.20
CA PHE A 263 19.03 0.01 20.17
C PHE A 263 18.20 -1.10 20.84
N PRO A 264 18.42 -1.40 22.13
CA PRO A 264 17.66 -2.43 22.85
C PRO A 264 16.14 -2.24 22.79
N GLN A 265 15.67 -0.99 22.78
CA GLN A 265 14.26 -0.65 22.64
C GLN A 265 13.66 -1.26 21.37
N LEU A 266 14.39 -1.25 20.26
CA LEU A 266 13.94 -1.80 18.99
C LEU A 266 14.16 -3.32 18.91
N ALA A 267 15.28 -3.81 19.45
CA ALA A 267 15.60 -5.23 19.46
C ALA A 267 14.53 -6.07 20.19
N THR A 268 13.88 -5.52 21.23
CA THR A 268 12.80 -6.25 21.94
C THR A 268 11.55 -6.52 21.09
N ALA A 269 11.29 -5.69 20.06
CA ALA A 269 10.20 -5.91 19.11
C ALA A 269 10.45 -7.09 18.15
N THR A 270 11.67 -7.64 18.14
CA THR A 270 12.08 -8.75 17.26
C THR A 270 11.79 -10.13 17.85
N TRP A 271 11.27 -10.20 19.08
CA TRP A 271 11.03 -11.48 19.75
C TRP A 271 9.76 -12.17 19.22
N THR A 272 9.94 -13.45 18.90
CA THR A 272 9.03 -14.41 18.27
C THR A 272 7.64 -14.50 18.91
N PRO A 273 6.62 -14.98 18.16
CA PRO A 273 5.23 -14.98 18.61
C PRO A 273 5.12 -15.75 19.92
N LYS A 274 4.63 -15.09 20.97
CA LYS A 274 3.96 -15.83 22.03
C LYS A 274 2.83 -16.61 21.33
N PRO A 275 2.71 -17.94 21.50
CA PRO A 275 1.39 -18.55 21.37
C PRO A 275 0.46 -17.67 22.20
N VAL A 276 -0.70 -17.34 21.66
CA VAL A 276 -1.71 -16.57 22.41
C VAL A 276 -2.15 -17.45 23.59
N THR A 277 -1.36 -17.44 24.66
CA THR A 277 -1.83 -17.75 25.99
C THR A 277 -2.63 -16.53 26.36
N HIS A 278 -3.94 -16.61 26.13
CA HIS A 278 -4.89 -15.67 26.69
C HIS A 278 -4.52 -15.47 28.16
N PRO A 279 -4.16 -14.24 28.61
CA PRO A 279 -4.32 -13.93 30.01
C PRO A 279 -5.82 -14.01 30.27
N THR A 280 -6.25 -15.19 30.71
CA THR A 280 -7.49 -15.33 31.47
C THR A 280 -7.38 -14.28 32.58
N THR A 281 -8.39 -13.43 32.69
CA THR A 281 -8.50 -12.30 33.62
C THR A 281 -7.92 -10.95 33.14
N ALA A 282 -8.47 -10.41 32.04
CA ALA A 282 -8.71 -8.98 31.93
C ALA A 282 -10.13 -8.78 31.41
N ALA A 283 -10.88 -7.87 32.03
CA ALA A 283 -12.31 -7.66 31.81
C ALA A 283 -12.67 -7.59 30.31
N THR A 284 -13.74 -8.29 29.92
CA THR A 284 -14.32 -8.22 28.58
C THR A 284 -14.49 -6.76 28.17
N PRO A 285 -13.89 -6.29 27.06
CA PRO A 285 -14.19 -4.97 26.53
C PRO A 285 -15.68 -4.93 26.20
N SER A 286 -16.44 -4.12 26.94
CA SER A 286 -17.90 -4.19 26.91
C SER A 286 -18.51 -3.66 25.61
N ARG A 287 -17.78 -2.84 24.82
CA ARG A 287 -18.25 -2.26 23.56
C ARG A 287 -17.11 -1.98 22.57
N PRO A 288 -17.28 -2.22 21.25
CA PRO A 288 -16.31 -1.81 20.25
C PRO A 288 -16.31 -0.29 20.03
N GLY A 289 -15.17 0.24 19.62
CA GLY A 289 -15.05 1.59 19.09
C GLY A 289 -15.20 2.73 20.11
N THR A 290 -15.16 3.95 19.56
CA THR A 290 -15.45 5.23 20.21
C THR A 290 -16.66 5.90 19.55
N VAL A 291 -17.05 7.07 20.04
CA VAL A 291 -18.13 7.89 19.45
C VAL A 291 -17.89 8.08 17.95
N TYR A 292 -18.93 7.83 17.14
CA TYR A 292 -18.82 7.94 15.69
C TYR A 292 -18.41 9.34 15.23
N ARG A 293 -17.45 9.39 14.32
CA ARG A 293 -17.00 10.58 13.62
C ARG A 293 -17.52 10.56 12.18
N GLU A 294 -18.27 11.60 11.79
CA GLU A 294 -18.79 11.72 10.43
C GLU A 294 -17.67 11.70 9.37
N ALA A 295 -17.91 10.95 8.30
CA ALA A 295 -17.08 10.95 7.11
C ALA A 295 -17.20 12.32 6.41
N GLN A 296 -16.08 12.96 6.09
CA GLN A 296 -16.05 14.29 5.49
C GLN A 296 -15.54 14.21 4.04
N VAL A 297 -16.31 14.75 3.08
CA VAL A 297 -15.94 14.85 1.66
C VAL A 297 -15.48 16.27 1.37
N SER A 298 -14.21 16.45 1.00
CA SER A 298 -13.71 17.75 0.51
C SER A 298 -13.94 17.87 -1.00
N PRO A 299 -14.46 18.99 -1.53
CA PRO A 299 -14.70 19.15 -2.97
C PRO A 299 -13.40 19.15 -3.79
N LEU A 300 -13.38 18.48 -4.94
CA LEU A 300 -12.26 18.57 -5.88
C LEU A 300 -12.26 19.94 -6.56
N SER A 301 -11.09 20.57 -6.69
CA SER A 301 -10.97 21.77 -7.53
C SER A 301 -10.73 21.37 -8.99
N SER A 302 -11.53 21.95 -9.89
CA SER A 302 -11.43 21.80 -11.34
C SER A 302 -10.07 22.29 -11.87
N GLY A 303 -9.21 21.37 -12.30
CA GLY A 303 -7.93 21.67 -12.94
C GLY A 303 -7.15 20.39 -13.24
N ARG A 304 -7.44 19.77 -14.39
CA ARG A 304 -6.94 18.45 -14.84
C ARG A 304 -5.53 18.53 -15.45
N GLN A 305 -4.77 17.43 -15.36
CA GLN A 305 -4.45 16.59 -16.53
C GLN A 305 -4.32 15.08 -16.13
N PRO A 306 -4.68 14.14 -17.03
CA PRO A 306 -4.92 12.69 -16.79
C PRO A 306 -3.62 11.88 -16.98
N PHE A 307 -3.38 10.69 -16.41
CA PHE A 307 -4.02 9.36 -16.52
C PHE A 307 -3.67 8.57 -15.23
N ALA A 308 -4.51 7.77 -14.56
CA ALA A 308 -5.04 6.46 -14.98
C ALA A 308 -6.44 6.13 -14.43
N VAL A 309 -7.06 7.02 -13.64
CA VAL A 309 -8.48 6.94 -13.22
C VAL A 309 -9.06 8.34 -13.35
N ASP A 310 -10.28 8.48 -13.88
CA ASP A 310 -10.93 9.78 -14.00
C ASP A 310 -11.09 10.42 -12.60
N PRO A 311 -10.54 11.62 -12.33
CA PRO A 311 -10.73 12.32 -11.06
C PRO A 311 -12.20 12.48 -10.66
N ALA A 312 -13.11 12.60 -11.63
CA ALA A 312 -14.55 12.65 -11.38
C ALA A 312 -15.10 11.32 -10.84
N LEU A 313 -14.58 10.18 -11.32
CA LEU A 313 -14.94 8.85 -10.81
C LEU A 313 -14.40 8.66 -9.38
N VAL A 314 -13.19 9.13 -9.09
CA VAL A 314 -12.62 9.11 -7.72
C VAL A 314 -13.43 10.01 -6.77
N GLU A 315 -13.80 11.21 -7.20
CA GLU A 315 -14.65 12.11 -6.41
C GLU A 315 -16.00 11.49 -6.11
N ARG A 316 -16.63 10.91 -7.14
CA ARG A 316 -17.90 10.22 -7.01
C ARG A 316 -17.77 9.07 -6.02
N GLY A 317 -16.71 8.27 -6.15
CA GLY A 317 -16.44 7.14 -5.27
C GLY A 317 -16.39 7.55 -3.79
N LEU A 318 -15.63 8.60 -3.50
CA LEU A 318 -15.46 9.10 -2.14
C LEU A 318 -16.72 9.76 -1.59
N ARG A 319 -17.43 10.52 -2.43
CA ARG A 319 -18.70 11.12 -2.05
C ARG A 319 -19.74 10.05 -1.77
N GLY A 320 -19.83 9.04 -2.63
CA GLY A 320 -20.73 7.91 -2.50
C GLY A 320 -20.45 7.09 -1.24
N HIS A 321 -19.19 6.76 -0.97
CA HIS A 321 -18.78 6.07 0.24
C HIS A 321 -19.13 6.87 1.51
N ALA A 322 -18.70 8.14 1.60
CA ALA A 322 -18.95 8.96 2.79
C ALA A 322 -20.44 9.28 3.00
N ALA A 323 -21.20 9.51 1.91
CA ALA A 323 -22.65 9.70 2.00
C ALA A 323 -23.33 8.44 2.53
N THR A 324 -22.98 7.27 2.00
CA THR A 324 -23.52 5.98 2.45
C THR A 324 -23.16 5.70 3.91
N GLN A 325 -21.92 5.98 4.32
CA GLN A 325 -21.47 5.82 5.72
C GLN A 325 -22.24 6.71 6.69
N ASN A 326 -22.35 8.00 6.37
CA ASN A 326 -23.07 8.95 7.22
C ASN A 326 -24.56 8.67 7.26
N GLU A 327 -25.13 8.22 6.14
CA GLU A 327 -26.54 7.83 6.07
C GLU A 327 -26.82 6.59 6.92
N LEU A 328 -25.96 5.57 6.86
CA LEU A 328 -26.06 4.40 7.74
C LEU A 328 -25.96 4.81 9.22
N ALA A 329 -24.99 5.66 9.56
CA ALA A 329 -24.86 6.19 10.92
C ALA A 329 -26.11 6.97 11.37
N ARG A 330 -26.74 7.74 10.47
CA ARG A 330 -27.98 8.46 10.73
C ARG A 330 -29.14 7.49 10.98
N VAL A 331 -29.31 6.47 10.14
CA VAL A 331 -30.33 5.43 10.28
C VAL A 331 -30.22 4.73 11.65
N LEU A 332 -29.01 4.32 12.04
CA LEU A 332 -28.76 3.69 13.33
C LEU A 332 -29.14 4.62 14.49
N ARG A 333 -28.73 5.89 14.44
CA ARG A 333 -29.09 6.89 15.45
C ARG A 333 -30.60 7.11 15.56
N THR A 334 -31.31 7.17 14.44
CA THR A 334 -32.77 7.29 14.42
C THR A 334 -33.45 6.09 15.08
N ALA A 335 -32.85 4.90 14.98
CA ALA A 335 -33.30 3.69 15.67
C ALA A 335 -32.84 3.60 17.14
N GLY A 336 -32.14 4.61 17.68
CA GLY A 336 -31.60 4.61 19.04
C GLY A 336 -30.34 3.74 19.21
N ILE A 337 -29.72 3.31 18.12
CA ILE A 337 -28.47 2.53 18.11
C ILE A 337 -27.30 3.51 17.93
N GLU A 338 -26.29 3.41 18.79
CA GLU A 338 -25.13 4.28 18.72
C GLU A 338 -24.10 3.74 17.71
N PRO A 339 -23.87 4.43 16.57
CA PRO A 339 -22.77 4.08 15.68
C PRO A 339 -21.41 4.38 16.34
N ARG A 340 -20.39 3.62 15.94
CA ARG A 340 -19.05 3.68 16.52
C ARG A 340 -18.00 3.77 15.42
N SER A 341 -17.01 4.62 15.63
CA SER A 341 -15.76 4.59 14.88
C SER A 341 -14.76 3.71 15.62
N ARG A 342 -13.83 3.09 14.91
CA ARG A 342 -12.81 2.21 15.51
C ARG A 342 -11.92 2.86 16.57
N LEU A 343 -11.44 2.02 17.48
CA LEU A 343 -10.29 2.34 18.36
C LEU A 343 -8.96 2.00 17.65
N PRO A 344 -7.82 2.55 18.12
CA PRO A 344 -6.51 2.27 17.51
C PRO A 344 -6.11 0.78 17.52
N GLN A 345 -6.52 0.01 18.52
CA GLN A 345 -6.24 -1.43 18.60
C GLN A 345 -7.21 -2.31 17.78
N GLU A 346 -8.25 -1.71 17.18
CA GLU A 346 -9.27 -2.40 16.41
C GLU A 346 -8.96 -2.36 14.90
N PRO A 347 -9.51 -3.31 14.12
CA PRO A 347 -9.41 -3.29 12.66
C PRO A 347 -9.99 -2.00 12.04
N ASN A 348 -9.52 -1.67 10.83
CA ASN A 348 -9.91 -0.46 10.11
C ASN A 348 -11.30 -0.53 9.45
N TYR A 349 -12.34 -0.82 10.22
CA TYR A 349 -13.72 -0.80 9.74
C TYR A 349 -14.26 0.63 9.61
N ASP A 350 -15.21 0.81 8.70
CA ASP A 350 -15.85 2.12 8.47
C ASP A 350 -16.85 2.47 9.58
N LEU A 351 -17.64 1.49 10.01
CA LEU A 351 -18.66 1.64 11.04
C LEU A 351 -18.81 0.37 11.87
N ALA A 352 -19.03 0.50 13.18
CA ALA A 352 -19.51 -0.59 14.01
C ALA A 352 -20.67 -0.13 14.88
N TRP A 353 -21.48 -1.06 15.35
CA TRP A 353 -22.50 -0.80 16.36
C TRP A 353 -22.78 -2.06 17.17
N GLU A 354 -23.48 -1.88 18.29
CA GLU A 354 -23.96 -2.98 19.11
C GLU A 354 -25.49 -2.94 19.12
N ALA A 355 -26.10 -4.08 18.82
CA ALA A 355 -27.55 -4.26 18.90
C ALA A 355 -27.83 -5.70 19.33
N ASN A 356 -28.86 -5.90 20.17
CA ASN A 356 -29.31 -7.23 20.59
C ASN A 356 -28.19 -8.13 21.19
N GLY A 357 -27.20 -7.53 21.85
CA GLY A 357 -26.05 -8.26 22.43
C GLY A 357 -25.03 -8.78 21.40
N ARG A 358 -25.11 -8.32 20.14
CA ARG A 358 -24.20 -8.64 19.05
C ARG A 358 -23.46 -7.40 18.58
N VAL A 359 -22.19 -7.56 18.20
CA VAL A 359 -21.41 -6.52 17.55
C VAL A 359 -21.59 -6.64 16.04
N PHE A 360 -21.89 -5.55 15.37
CA PHE A 360 -21.91 -5.47 13.92
C PHE A 360 -20.73 -4.63 13.46
N VAL A 361 -20.02 -5.11 12.44
CA VAL A 361 -18.90 -4.40 11.81
C VAL A 361 -19.18 -4.27 10.33
N ALA A 362 -19.15 -3.04 9.83
CA ALA A 362 -19.48 -2.71 8.45
C ALA A 362 -18.28 -2.20 7.66
N GLU A 363 -18.22 -2.65 6.41
CA GLU A 363 -17.36 -2.12 5.35
C GLU A 363 -18.25 -1.55 4.25
N ILE A 364 -18.01 -0.30 3.86
CA ILE A 364 -18.83 0.47 2.93
C ILE A 364 -18.08 0.67 1.62
N LYS A 365 -18.71 0.33 0.50
CA LYS A 365 -18.09 0.43 -0.82
C LYS A 365 -18.91 1.28 -1.77
N SER A 366 -18.28 2.27 -2.39
CA SER A 366 -18.90 2.94 -3.55
C SER A 366 -18.72 2.07 -4.78
N ILE A 367 -19.83 1.65 -5.37
CA ILE A 367 -19.84 0.77 -6.55
C ILE A 367 -20.51 1.45 -7.76
N THR A 368 -20.01 1.16 -8.96
CA THR A 368 -20.53 1.50 -10.29
C THR A 368 -20.70 0.22 -11.11
N ASP A 369 -21.30 0.30 -12.29
CA ASP A 369 -21.43 -0.86 -13.18
C ASP A 369 -20.06 -1.44 -13.58
N ASP A 370 -19.03 -0.59 -13.63
CA ASP A 370 -17.71 -0.96 -14.12
C ASP A 370 -16.78 -1.51 -13.03
N ASN A 371 -17.03 -1.21 -11.74
CA ASN A 371 -16.13 -1.57 -10.64
C ASN A 371 -16.74 -2.47 -9.57
N GLU A 372 -18.01 -2.86 -9.73
CA GLU A 372 -18.80 -3.60 -8.74
C GLU A 372 -18.08 -4.86 -8.25
N GLU A 373 -17.67 -5.72 -9.17
CA GLU A 373 -17.02 -7.01 -8.85
C GLU A 373 -15.75 -6.82 -8.02
N GLU A 374 -14.89 -5.87 -8.42
CA GLU A 374 -13.63 -5.60 -7.73
C GLU A 374 -13.87 -5.06 -6.31
N GLN A 375 -14.77 -4.08 -6.17
CA GLN A 375 -15.06 -3.43 -4.90
C GLN A 375 -15.78 -4.36 -3.93
N LEU A 376 -16.72 -5.18 -4.41
CA LEU A 376 -17.42 -6.14 -3.57
C LEU A 376 -16.49 -7.24 -3.08
N ARG A 377 -15.61 -7.76 -3.95
CA ARG A 377 -14.60 -8.75 -3.54
C ARG A 377 -13.64 -8.20 -2.49
N LEU A 378 -13.17 -6.96 -2.69
CA LEU A 378 -12.30 -6.28 -1.72
C LEU A 378 -13.01 -6.07 -0.38
N GLY A 379 -14.22 -5.50 -0.41
CA GLY A 379 -15.01 -5.22 0.79
C GLY A 379 -15.39 -6.49 1.56
N LEU A 380 -15.74 -7.57 0.85
CA LEU A 380 -16.02 -8.87 1.46
C LEU A 380 -14.79 -9.41 2.21
N GLY A 381 -13.62 -9.38 1.60
CA GLY A 381 -12.38 -9.82 2.25
C GLY A 381 -12.06 -9.01 3.51
N GLN A 382 -12.24 -7.69 3.45
CA GLN A 382 -12.02 -6.78 4.58
C GLN A 382 -12.98 -7.08 5.74
N VAL A 383 -14.29 -7.14 5.49
CA VAL A 383 -15.27 -7.31 6.57
C VAL A 383 -15.16 -8.68 7.25
N LEU A 384 -14.82 -9.73 6.49
CA LEU A 384 -14.52 -11.05 7.05
C LEU A 384 -13.28 -11.02 7.96
N ARG A 385 -12.25 -10.27 7.55
CA ARG A 385 -11.05 -10.08 8.36
C ARG A 385 -11.34 -9.29 9.62
N TYR A 386 -12.20 -8.27 9.55
CA TYR A 386 -12.60 -7.47 10.70
C TYR A 386 -13.37 -8.29 11.73
N ARG A 387 -14.36 -9.07 11.28
CA ARG A 387 -15.08 -10.04 12.12
C ARG A 387 -14.12 -10.92 12.89
N HIS A 388 -13.22 -11.60 12.18
CA HIS A 388 -12.23 -12.49 12.79
C HIS A 388 -11.32 -11.78 13.81
N ARG A 389 -10.86 -10.55 13.51
CA ARG A 389 -9.98 -9.81 14.43
C ARG A 389 -10.72 -9.34 15.68
N LEU A 390 -11.95 -8.83 15.54
CA LEU A 390 -12.75 -8.37 16.67
C LEU A 390 -13.10 -9.52 17.62
N GLU A 391 -13.46 -10.69 17.08
CA GLU A 391 -13.69 -11.89 17.91
C GLU A 391 -12.44 -12.29 18.69
N ARG A 392 -11.25 -12.23 18.08
CA ARG A 392 -9.98 -12.51 18.77
C ARG A 392 -9.61 -11.48 19.84
N LEU A 393 -10.11 -10.25 19.72
CA LEU A 393 -9.97 -9.22 20.74
C LEU A 393 -10.95 -9.41 21.92
N GLY A 394 -11.81 -10.43 21.86
CA GLY A 394 -12.75 -10.77 22.93
C GLY A 394 -14.06 -9.98 22.86
N TYR A 395 -14.34 -9.31 21.73
CA TYR A 395 -15.68 -8.80 21.49
C TYR A 395 -16.67 -9.97 21.35
N GLY A 396 -17.91 -9.76 21.80
CA GLY A 396 -19.00 -10.73 21.65
C GLY A 396 -19.24 -11.10 20.18
N PRO A 397 -20.19 -12.00 19.87
CA PRO A 397 -20.39 -12.49 18.51
C PRO A 397 -20.41 -11.33 17.50
N VAL A 398 -19.55 -11.41 16.47
CA VAL A 398 -19.38 -10.31 15.51
C VAL A 398 -20.08 -10.67 14.20
N ALA A 399 -21.04 -9.84 13.79
CA ALA A 399 -21.66 -9.90 12.47
C ALA A 399 -20.89 -9.02 11.50
N ALA A 400 -20.52 -9.59 10.35
CA ALA A 400 -19.97 -8.84 9.23
C ALA A 400 -21.10 -8.25 8.38
N VAL A 401 -20.98 -6.97 8.02
CA VAL A 401 -21.95 -6.27 7.17
C VAL A 401 -21.21 -5.63 5.98
N LEU A 402 -21.54 -6.03 4.76
CA LEU A 402 -21.03 -5.40 3.55
C LEU A 402 -22.07 -4.41 3.04
N VAL A 403 -21.67 -3.15 2.87
CA VAL A 403 -22.58 -2.04 2.56
C VAL A 403 -22.19 -1.34 1.25
N PRO A 404 -22.60 -1.85 0.09
CA PRO A 404 -22.41 -1.12 -1.15
C PRO A 404 -23.37 0.08 -1.26
N GLU A 405 -22.90 1.18 -1.88
CA GLU A 405 -23.67 2.42 -2.11
C GLU A 405 -25.01 2.17 -2.84
N ARG A 406 -25.09 1.11 -3.65
CA ARG A 406 -26.29 0.68 -4.38
C ARG A 406 -26.37 -0.85 -4.40
N ALA A 407 -27.52 -1.40 -4.79
CA ALA A 407 -27.66 -2.84 -4.95
C ALA A 407 -26.71 -3.38 -6.04
N PRO A 408 -25.98 -4.49 -5.80
CA PRO A 408 -25.25 -5.19 -6.85
C PRO A 408 -26.18 -5.67 -7.96
N ARG A 409 -25.74 -5.58 -9.21
CA ARG A 409 -26.48 -6.08 -10.38
C ARG A 409 -26.50 -7.59 -10.43
N ASP A 410 -25.37 -8.22 -10.09
CA ASP A 410 -25.33 -9.67 -9.97
C ASP A 410 -25.93 -10.08 -8.61
N SER A 411 -27.09 -10.70 -8.66
CA SER A 411 -27.79 -11.21 -7.48
C SER A 411 -27.02 -12.33 -6.77
N SER A 412 -26.05 -12.99 -7.43
CA SER A 412 -25.24 -14.07 -6.84
C SER A 412 -24.43 -13.58 -5.62
N TRP A 413 -24.11 -12.29 -5.55
CA TRP A 413 -23.47 -11.67 -4.38
C TRP A 413 -24.30 -11.82 -3.09
N ARG A 414 -25.64 -11.81 -3.19
CA ARG A 414 -26.51 -12.05 -2.03
C ARG A 414 -26.37 -13.47 -1.50
N ASP A 415 -26.22 -14.45 -2.40
CA ASP A 415 -26.09 -15.85 -2.04
C ASP A 415 -24.71 -16.11 -1.43
N LEU A 416 -23.64 -15.61 -2.05
CA LEU A 416 -22.28 -15.68 -1.51
C LEU A 416 -22.16 -15.03 -0.13
N CYS A 417 -22.70 -13.82 0.04
CA CYS A 417 -22.70 -13.16 1.35
C CYS A 417 -23.48 -13.97 2.39
N ARG A 418 -24.61 -14.58 2.02
CA ARG A 418 -25.41 -15.43 2.91
C ARG A 418 -24.63 -16.69 3.33
N GLU A 419 -23.96 -17.36 2.40
CA GLU A 419 -23.12 -18.54 2.68
C GLU A 419 -21.98 -18.22 3.65
N LEU A 420 -21.43 -17.01 3.60
CA LEU A 420 -20.34 -16.55 4.46
C LEU A 420 -20.80 -15.87 5.76
N GLU A 421 -22.12 -15.87 6.01
CA GLU A 421 -22.75 -15.17 7.14
C GLU A 421 -22.42 -13.67 7.20
N VAL A 422 -22.41 -13.03 6.03
CA VAL A 422 -22.23 -11.59 5.84
C VAL A 422 -23.58 -10.98 5.46
N ALA A 423 -24.03 -9.98 6.23
CA ALA A 423 -25.22 -9.22 5.86
C ALA A 423 -24.86 -8.26 4.71
N LEU A 424 -25.51 -8.42 3.56
CA LEU A 424 -25.41 -7.48 2.44
C LEU A 424 -26.56 -6.48 2.53
N ILE A 425 -26.24 -5.20 2.72
CA ILE A 425 -27.21 -4.10 2.82
C ILE A 425 -26.81 -3.01 1.85
N SER A 426 -27.60 -2.80 0.80
CA SER A 426 -27.33 -1.73 -0.15
C SER A 426 -27.82 -0.37 0.33
N GLY A 427 -27.35 0.71 -0.29
CA GLY A 427 -27.72 2.09 0.07
C GLY A 427 -29.22 2.40 0.08
N ASP A 428 -30.02 1.69 -0.72
CA ASP A 428 -31.49 1.77 -0.76
C ASP A 428 -32.18 0.95 0.35
N GLU A 429 -31.43 0.11 1.06
CA GLU A 429 -31.93 -0.80 2.08
C GLU A 429 -31.33 -0.54 3.48
N LEU A 430 -30.67 0.60 3.69
CA LEU A 430 -29.93 0.91 4.93
C LEU A 430 -30.78 0.79 6.20
N GLU A 431 -32.10 1.04 6.12
CA GLU A 431 -33.03 0.88 7.24
C GLU A 431 -33.00 -0.54 7.84
N ARG A 432 -32.69 -1.57 7.04
CA ARG A 432 -32.57 -2.96 7.51
C ARG A 432 -31.48 -3.13 8.57
N ALA A 433 -30.46 -2.26 8.57
CA ALA A 433 -29.35 -2.32 9.54
C ALA A 433 -29.83 -2.12 10.99
N ALA A 434 -30.91 -1.38 11.19
CA ALA A 434 -31.51 -1.15 12.50
C ALA A 434 -32.25 -2.38 13.06
N THR A 435 -32.60 -3.33 12.20
CA THR A 435 -33.40 -4.52 12.53
C THR A 435 -32.63 -5.84 12.48
N LEU A 436 -31.31 -5.78 12.32
CA LEU A 436 -30.44 -6.95 12.23
C LEU A 436 -30.26 -7.72 13.54
#